data_AF-A0A453DKT6-F1
#
_entry.id   AF-A0A453DKT6-F1
#
_cell.length_a   1.000
_cell.length_b   1.000
_cell.length_c   1.000
_cell.angle_alpha   90.00
_cell.angle_beta   90.00
_cell.angle_gamma   90.00
#
_symmetry.space_group_name_H-M   'P 1'
#
loop_
_entity.id
_entity.type
_entity.pdbx_description
1 polymer ?
#
loop_
_entity_poly.entity_id
_entity_poly.type
_entity_poly.pdbx_seq_one_letter_code
_entity_poly.pdbx_strand_id
1 'polypeptide(L)' 'MLAMDQHNHQEESCVPPGFRFHPTEEELVGYYLARKVAAQKIDLDIIQEVDLYRIEPWDLQG' A
#
# COMPACT_ATOMS: atom_id res chain seq x y z
N MET A 1 28.00 -7.71 28.56
CA MET A 1 27.20 -6.49 28.68
C MET A 1 27.96 -5.35 28.01
N LEU A 2 27.73 -5.18 26.71
CA LEU A 2 27.74 -3.87 26.03
C LEU A 2 26.53 -3.94 25.11
N ALA A 3 25.68 -2.92 25.23
CA ALA A 3 24.30 -2.93 24.78
C ALA A 3 24.18 -2.97 23.26
N MET A 4 23.07 -3.55 22.84
CA MET A 4 22.48 -3.51 21.51
C MET A 4 22.52 -2.10 20.91
N ASP A 5 23.10 -1.94 19.73
CA ASP A 5 22.58 -0.99 18.74
C ASP A 5 22.07 -1.82 17.56
N GLN A 6 20.80 -2.18 17.70
CA GLN A 6 19.99 -2.77 16.62
C GLN A 6 19.92 -1.72 15.52
N HIS A 7 20.79 -1.83 14.53
CA HIS A 7 20.64 -1.07 13.30
C HIS A 7 19.34 -1.54 12.66
N ASN A 8 18.31 -0.70 12.83
CA ASN A 8 17.02 -0.76 12.16
C ASN A 8 17.25 -0.83 10.64
N HIS A 9 17.36 -2.04 10.09
CA HIS A 9 17.30 -2.26 8.65
C HIS A 9 15.85 -2.03 8.23
N GLN A 10 15.52 -0.76 7.92
CA GLN A 10 14.42 -0.49 7.02
C GLN A 10 14.77 -1.20 5.71
N GLU A 11 14.12 -2.32 5.44
CA GLU A 11 14.18 -2.97 4.14
C GLU A 11 13.70 -1.94 3.10
N GLU A 12 14.64 -1.30 2.41
CA GLU A 12 14.34 -0.55 1.21
C GLU A 12 13.65 -1.53 0.25
N SER A 13 12.38 -1.25 -0.10
CA SER A 13 11.66 -2.08 -1.06
C SER A 13 12.53 -2.21 -2.32
N CYS A 14 12.76 -3.44 -2.80
CA CYS A 14 13.56 -3.77 -3.99
C CYS A 14 12.88 -3.33 -5.30
N VAL A 15 12.42 -2.08 -5.32
CA VAL A 15 11.61 -1.49 -6.36
C VAL A 15 12.53 -0.52 -7.12
N PRO A 16 12.83 -0.80 -8.41
CA PRO A 16 13.71 0.07 -9.19
C PRO A 16 13.20 1.52 -9.24
N PRO A 17 14.09 2.52 -9.28
CA PRO A 17 13.70 3.91 -9.47
C PRO A 17 12.79 4.07 -10.69
N GLY A 18 11.67 4.77 -10.51
CA GLY A 18 10.68 5.03 -11.57
C GLY A 18 9.55 4.02 -11.65
N PHE A 19 9.64 2.88 -10.95
CA PHE A 19 8.48 2.01 -10.77
C PHE A 19 7.44 2.71 -9.89
N ARG A 20 6.19 2.71 -10.35
CA ARG A 20 5.08 3.37 -9.68
C ARG A 20 3.85 2.49 -9.79
N PHE A 21 2.94 2.69 -8.85
CA PHE A 21 1.62 2.11 -8.94
C PHE A 21 0.85 2.75 -10.11
N HIS A 22 0.64 1.97 -11.17
CA HIS A 22 -0.09 2.40 -12.37
C HIS A 22 -0.91 1.24 -12.95
N PRO A 23 -1.89 0.70 -12.19
CA PRO A 23 -2.67 -0.45 -12.63
C PRO A 23 -3.62 -0.10 -13.78
N THR A 24 -4.00 -1.10 -14.58
CA THR A 24 -5.11 -0.97 -15.54
C THR A 24 -6.48 -1.06 -14.84
N GLU A 25 -7.56 -0.75 -15.56
CA GLU A 25 -8.93 -0.90 -15.04
C GLU A 25 -9.24 -2.36 -14.66
N GLU A 26 -8.78 -3.30 -15.49
CA GLU A 26 -8.96 -4.74 -15.25
C GLU A 26 -8.20 -5.20 -14.01
N GLU A 27 -7.01 -4.65 -13.76
CA GLU A 27 -6.24 -4.96 -12.55
C GLU A 27 -6.88 -4.36 -11.29
N LEU A 28 -7.37 -3.11 -11.36
CA LEU A 28 -8.09 -2.47 -10.25
C LEU A 28 -9.31 -3.29 -9.82
N VAL A 29 -10.14 -3.70 -10.77
CA VAL A 29 -11.38 -4.45 -10.46
C VAL A 29 -11.09 -5.92 -10.20
N GLY A 30 -10.38 -6.58 -11.12
CA GLY A 30 -10.20 -8.03 -11.14
C GLY A 30 -9.18 -8.54 -10.13
N TYR A 31 -8.17 -7.74 -9.78
CA TYR A 31 -7.19 -8.10 -8.76
C TYR A 31 -7.47 -7.39 -7.43
N TYR A 32 -7.43 -6.05 -7.37
CA TYR A 32 -7.49 -5.35 -6.08
C TYR A 32 -8.86 -5.42 -5.42
N LEU A 33 -9.92 -4.99 -6.12
CA LEU A 33 -11.26 -4.95 -5.56
C LEU A 33 -11.81 -6.36 -5.30
N ALA A 34 -11.68 -7.27 -6.26
CA ALA A 34 -12.15 -8.65 -6.11
C ALA A 34 -11.51 -9.36 -4.91
N ARG A 35 -10.19 -9.22 -4.71
CA ARG A 35 -9.49 -9.80 -3.56
C ARG A 35 -9.95 -9.19 -2.25
N LYS A 36 -10.13 -7.87 -2.20
CA LYS A 36 -10.61 -7.17 -1.00
C LYS A 36 -11.99 -7.66 -0.57
N VAL A 37 -12.94 -7.77 -1.51
CA VAL A 37 -14.29 -8.29 -1.25
C VAL A 37 -14.25 -9.75 -0.78
N ALA A 38 -13.32 -10.55 -1.30
CA ALA A 38 -13.12 -11.94 -0.90
C ALA A 38 -12.27 -12.11 0.38
N ALA A 39 -11.89 -11.03 1.06
CA ALA A 39 -10.98 -11.02 2.21
C ALA A 39 -9.65 -11.75 1.94
N GLN A 40 -9.16 -11.69 0.71
CA GLN A 40 -7.88 -12.27 0.31
C GLN A 40 -6.73 -11.29 0.55
N LYS A 41 -5.56 -11.81 0.90
CA LYS A 41 -4.34 -11.01 1.04
C LYS A 41 -4.02 -10.32 -0.28
N ILE A 42 -3.73 -9.03 -0.24
CA ILE A 42 -3.16 -8.25 -1.36
C ILE A 42 -1.66 -8.10 -1.09
N ASP A 43 -0.82 -8.31 -2.10
CA ASP A 43 0.64 -8.40 -1.92
C ASP A 43 1.30 -7.04 -1.63
N LEU A 44 0.55 -5.94 -1.80
CA LEU A 44 1.00 -4.56 -1.60
C LEU A 44 -0.01 -3.80 -0.73
N ASP A 45 0.46 -3.22 0.38
CA ASP A 45 -0.34 -2.33 1.23
C ASP A 45 -0.34 -0.89 0.69
N ILE A 46 -0.82 -0.73 -0.54
CA ILE A 46 -0.74 0.53 -1.29
C ILE A 46 -2.06 1.30 -1.37
N ILE A 47 -3.20 0.62 -1.16
CA ILE A 47 -4.55 1.22 -1.17
C ILE A 47 -5.07 1.27 0.26
N GLN A 48 -5.07 2.47 0.85
CA GLN A 48 -5.54 2.70 2.21
C GLN A 48 -7.07 2.60 2.34
N GLU A 49 -7.55 2.26 3.53
CA GLU A 49 -8.97 2.27 3.88
C GLU A 49 -9.40 3.63 4.43
N VAL A 50 -10.37 4.26 3.76
CA VAL A 50 -10.94 5.54 4.18
C VAL A 50 -12.43 5.59 3.88
N ASP A 51 -13.18 6.25 4.76
CA ASP A 51 -14.57 6.60 4.49
C ASP A 51 -14.62 7.87 3.65
N LEU A 52 -14.69 7.70 2.33
CA LEU A 52 -14.67 8.79 1.34
C LEU A 52 -15.80 9.81 1.53
N TYR A 53 -16.91 9.44 2.17
CA TYR A 53 -18.05 10.34 2.35
C TYR A 53 -17.96 11.19 3.62
N ARG A 54 -16.92 10.98 4.44
CA ARG A 54 -16.71 11.70 5.71
C ARG A 54 -15.41 12.50 5.74
N ILE A 55 -14.70 12.53 4.63
CA ILE A 55 -13.43 13.24 4.48
C ILE A 55 -13.57 14.26 3.34
N GLU A 56 -13.02 15.45 3.55
CA GLU A 56 -12.96 16.42 2.47
C GLU A 56 -11.91 16.01 1.44
N PRO A 57 -12.11 16.30 0.14
CA PRO A 57 -11.17 15.87 -0.91
C PRO A 57 -9.73 16.32 -0.69
N TRP A 58 -9.52 17.48 -0.06
CA TRP A 58 -8.17 18.02 0.25
C TRP A 58 -7.55 17.40 1.51
N ASP A 59 -8.32 16.66 2.31
CA ASP A 59 -7.83 15.96 3.50
C ASP A 59 -7.35 14.53 3.17
N LEU A 60 -7.57 14.05 1.94
CA LEU A 60 -7.06 12.77 1.43
C LEU A 60 -5.52 12.71 1.26
N GLN A 61 -4.78 13.63 1.88
CA GLN A 61 -3.32 13.70 1.77
C GLN A 61 -2.69 12.49 2.47
N GLY A 62 -2.19 11.57 1.66
CA GLY A 62 -1.24 10.51 2.03
C GLY A 62 0.19 10.91 1.70
#